data_AF-A0A7V9AMA5-F1
#
_entry.id   AF-A0A7V9AMA5-F1
#
_cell.length_a   1.000
_cell.length_b   1.000
_cell.length_c   1.000
_cell.angle_alpha   90.00
_cell.angle_beta   90.00
_cell.angle_gamma   90.00
#
_symmetry.space_group_name_H-M   'P 1'
#
loop_
_entity.id
_entity.type
_entity.pdbx_description
1 polymer ?
#
loop_
_entity_poly.entity_id
_entity_poly.type
_entity_poly.pdbx_seq_one_letter_code
_entity_poly.pdbx_strand_id
1 'polypeptide(L)'
;MIKSILFPAIMSFVLIISFSSCEEKKEKKHKKKDKEEQPISTDQSQNIQDNNTAIDCDTSLWKYVYNRERLEVTDICKTVTGVIEESSADEDGDQHMLLKLDNGQEDLLTKKNTKKKQGDLVIEAVCANNTTLGKVGNTCNGYINKIQIPKLGEHVKVTGSLVIDSHNGWAEIHPITKIEVIK
;
A
#
# COMPACT_ATOMS: atom_id res chain seq x y z
N MET A 1 2.06 -64.94 -5.39
CA MET A 1 1.84 -65.12 -3.93
C MET A 1 1.61 -63.77 -3.31
N ILE A 2 0.46 -63.63 -2.65
CA ILE A 2 -0.06 -62.44 -1.99
C ILE A 2 0.72 -62.21 -0.69
N LYS A 3 1.02 -60.96 -0.35
CA LYS A 3 0.99 -60.48 1.04
C LYS A 3 0.80 -58.96 1.05
N SER A 4 -0.45 -58.59 1.33
CA SER A 4 -0.93 -57.26 1.65
C SER A 4 -0.67 -56.92 3.13
N ILE A 5 -1.10 -55.70 3.50
CA ILE A 5 -1.53 -55.20 4.82
C ILE A 5 -0.35 -54.85 5.77
N LEU A 6 -0.23 -53.65 6.36
CA LEU A 6 -1.20 -52.96 7.21
C LEU A 6 -0.85 -51.47 7.43
N PHE A 7 -1.81 -50.57 7.18
CA PHE A 7 -1.84 -49.21 7.72
C PHE A 7 -2.62 -49.22 9.04
N PRO A 8 -2.18 -48.54 10.11
CA PRO A 8 -3.07 -48.15 11.19
C PRO A 8 -3.57 -46.72 10.97
N ALA A 9 -4.88 -46.58 11.11
CA ALA A 9 -5.60 -45.32 11.15
C ALA A 9 -5.98 -44.98 12.60
N ILE A 10 -6.33 -43.70 12.81
CA ILE A 10 -7.21 -43.16 13.86
C ILE A 10 -6.55 -42.86 15.22
N MET A 11 -6.48 -41.57 15.56
CA MET A 11 -7.23 -41.07 16.73
C MET A 11 -7.43 -39.55 16.64
N SER A 12 -8.66 -39.18 16.27
CA SER A 12 -9.20 -37.84 16.36
C SER A 12 -9.54 -37.56 17.83
N PHE A 13 -8.88 -36.59 18.44
CA PHE A 13 -9.25 -36.08 19.77
C PHE A 13 -9.99 -34.75 19.59
N VAL A 14 -11.31 -34.84 19.56
CA VAL A 14 -12.21 -33.71 19.76
C VAL A 14 -12.31 -33.52 21.28
N LEU A 15 -11.90 -32.36 21.79
CA LEU A 15 -12.26 -31.93 23.14
C LEU A 15 -12.97 -30.58 23.11
N ILE A 16 -13.97 -30.52 23.98
CA ILE A 16 -15.16 -29.68 23.96
C ILE A 16 -14.93 -28.41 24.80
N ILE A 17 -15.33 -27.27 24.22
CA ILE A 17 -16.03 -26.10 24.76
C ILE A 17 -15.87 -25.77 26.25
N SER A 18 -15.46 -24.53 26.52
CA SER A 18 -16.09 -23.70 27.57
C SER A 18 -16.02 -22.22 27.19
N PHE A 19 -17.17 -21.67 26.76
CA PHE A 19 -17.41 -20.23 26.70
C PHE A 19 -17.59 -19.71 28.13
N SER A 20 -16.76 -18.76 28.55
CA SER A 20 -17.08 -17.87 29.66
C SER A 20 -17.39 -16.49 29.09
N SER A 21 -18.69 -16.22 28.99
CA SER A 21 -19.24 -14.88 28.81
C SER A 21 -19.05 -14.12 30.13
N CYS A 22 -18.50 -12.91 30.08
CA CYS A 22 -18.64 -11.92 31.14
C CYS A 22 -19.30 -10.68 30.53
N GLU A 23 -20.47 -10.35 31.07
CA GLU A 23 -21.32 -9.21 30.71
C GLU A 23 -20.73 -7.87 31.17
N GLU A 24 -21.18 -6.83 30.43
CA GLU A 24 -21.02 -5.41 30.70
C GLU A 24 -21.30 -4.99 32.15
N LYS A 25 -20.52 -4.02 32.63
CA LYS A 25 -21.07 -2.95 33.49
C LYS A 25 -20.81 -1.58 32.86
N LYS A 26 -21.90 -0.99 32.35
CA LYS A 26 -22.03 0.45 32.09
C LYS A 26 -22.13 1.18 33.42
N GLU A 27 -21.35 2.23 33.61
CA GLU A 27 -21.71 3.32 34.52
C GLU A 27 -21.48 4.67 33.81
N LYS A 28 -22.55 5.48 33.78
CA LYS A 28 -22.60 6.83 33.21
C LYS A 28 -22.79 7.84 34.33
N LYS A 29 -22.28 9.04 34.06
CA LYS A 29 -22.53 10.37 34.66
C LYS A 29 -21.59 10.75 35.80
N HIS A 30 -20.86 11.85 35.61
CA HIS A 30 -21.30 13.11 36.21
C HIS A 30 -20.85 14.30 35.36
N LYS A 31 -21.80 15.21 35.17
CA LYS A 31 -21.76 16.49 34.48
C LYS A 31 -21.40 17.54 35.53
N LYS A 32 -20.37 18.35 35.31
CA LYS A 32 -20.35 19.71 35.86
C LYS A 32 -19.56 20.64 34.94
N LYS A 33 -20.19 21.75 34.64
CA LYS A 33 -19.84 22.81 33.69
C LYS A 33 -19.76 24.04 34.57
N ASP A 34 -18.57 24.58 34.77
CA ASP A 34 -18.39 25.91 35.35
C ASP A 34 -17.46 26.69 34.40
N LYS A 35 -17.89 27.92 34.12
CA LYS A 35 -17.41 28.85 33.11
C LYS A 35 -16.84 30.03 33.89
N GLU A 36 -15.57 30.37 33.72
CA GLU A 36 -15.05 31.68 34.09
C GLU A 36 -13.84 32.04 33.22
N GLU A 37 -13.68 33.34 33.02
CA GLU A 37 -13.05 34.02 31.90
C GLU A 37 -11.69 34.60 32.29
N GLN A 38 -10.70 34.43 31.39
CA GLN A 38 -9.48 35.23 31.11
C GLN A 38 -8.60 35.83 32.24
N PRO A 39 -7.27 35.79 32.06
CA PRO A 39 -6.66 36.84 31.26
C PRO A 39 -5.62 36.35 30.23
N ILE A 40 -5.52 37.16 29.17
CA ILE A 40 -4.51 37.11 28.11
C ILE A 40 -3.13 37.34 28.72
N SER A 41 -2.20 36.42 28.47
CA SER A 41 -0.76 36.67 28.53
C SER A 41 -0.12 36.17 27.24
N THR A 42 0.46 37.12 26.53
CA THR A 42 1.18 37.03 25.27
C THR A 42 2.28 35.97 25.33
N ASP A 43 2.12 34.88 24.58
CA ASP A 43 3.19 33.91 24.36
C ASP A 43 3.87 34.20 23.02
N GLN A 44 5.16 34.51 23.10
CA GLN A 44 6.02 34.71 21.94
C GLN A 44 6.38 33.33 21.39
N SER A 45 5.58 32.84 20.44
CA SER A 45 5.97 31.67 19.67
C SER A 45 7.08 32.05 18.69
N GLN A 46 8.32 31.80 19.09
CA GLN A 46 9.43 31.62 18.16
C GLN A 46 9.19 30.30 17.43
N ASN A 47 8.68 30.36 16.20
CA ASN A 47 8.52 29.18 15.37
C ASN A 47 9.83 28.92 14.63
N ILE A 48 10.57 27.92 15.12
CA ILE A 48 11.78 27.39 14.51
C ILE A 48 11.40 26.73 13.19
N GLN A 49 12.05 27.16 12.12
CA GLN A 49 11.90 26.63 10.78
C GLN A 49 12.59 25.26 10.70
N ASP A 50 11.90 24.22 11.17
CA ASP A 50 12.27 22.83 10.92
C ASP A 50 11.97 22.49 9.46
N ASN A 51 12.96 22.68 8.59
CA ASN A 51 12.96 22.16 7.22
C ASN A 51 13.18 20.64 7.22
N ASN A 52 12.33 19.89 7.93
CA ASN A 52 12.18 18.47 7.73
C ASN A 52 10.87 18.27 6.97
N THR A 53 10.92 18.47 5.65
CA THR A 53 9.77 18.21 4.78
C THR A 53 9.51 16.71 4.82
N ALA A 54 8.66 16.28 5.76
CA ALA A 54 8.08 14.94 5.71
C ALA A 54 7.51 14.79 4.29
N ILE A 55 8.05 13.82 3.53
CA ILE A 55 7.48 13.51 2.22
C ILE A 55 6.14 12.85 2.52
N ASP A 56 5.07 13.63 2.37
CA ASP A 56 3.72 13.13 2.50
C ASP A 56 3.27 12.58 1.14
N CYS A 57 2.70 11.38 1.14
CA CYS A 57 2.15 10.79 -0.07
C CYS A 57 0.81 11.46 -0.37
N ASP A 58 0.53 11.71 -1.65
CA ASP A 58 -0.75 12.30 -2.05
C ASP A 58 -1.85 11.23 -1.96
N THR A 59 -2.46 11.14 -0.77
CA THR A 59 -3.54 10.19 -0.50
C THR A 59 -4.78 10.43 -1.38
N SER A 60 -4.91 11.60 -2.02
CA SER A 60 -6.01 11.89 -2.92
C SER A 60 -5.94 11.09 -4.23
N LEU A 61 -4.76 10.55 -4.58
CA LEU A 61 -4.57 9.70 -5.76
C LEU A 61 -5.33 8.37 -5.68
N TRP A 62 -5.66 7.91 -4.48
CA TRP A 62 -6.43 6.69 -4.26
C TRP A 62 -7.82 6.69 -4.90
N LYS A 63 -8.38 7.84 -5.26
CA LYS A 63 -9.66 7.94 -5.99
C LYS A 63 -9.55 7.56 -7.47
N TYR A 64 -8.32 7.46 -7.97
CA TYR A 64 -7.99 7.11 -9.36
C TYR A 64 -7.49 5.66 -9.50
N VAL A 65 -7.49 4.91 -8.40
CA VAL A 65 -7.12 3.49 -8.37
C VAL A 65 -8.34 2.65 -8.73
N TYR A 66 -8.28 1.92 -9.84
CA TYR A 66 -9.31 0.95 -10.20
C TYR A 66 -9.25 -0.27 -9.27
N ASN A 67 -10.41 -0.82 -8.86
CA ASN A 67 -10.51 -1.98 -7.94
C ASN A 67 -9.64 -1.84 -6.67
N ARG A 68 -9.74 -0.68 -6.00
CA ARG A 68 -8.99 -0.32 -4.80
C ARG A 68 -9.07 -1.36 -3.68
N GLU A 69 -10.20 -2.03 -3.53
CA GLU A 69 -10.46 -2.97 -2.44
C GLU A 69 -9.55 -4.19 -2.46
N ARG A 70 -8.88 -4.48 -3.59
CA ARG A 70 -7.91 -5.58 -3.69
C ARG A 70 -6.55 -5.23 -3.07
N LEU A 71 -6.27 -3.94 -2.84
CA LEU A 71 -4.96 -3.46 -2.41
C LEU A 71 -4.89 -3.32 -0.90
N GLU A 72 -4.08 -4.19 -0.28
CA GLU A 72 -3.83 -4.19 1.16
C GLU A 72 -2.67 -3.25 1.47
N VAL A 73 -2.97 -2.07 2.04
CA VAL A 73 -1.93 -1.08 2.38
C VAL A 73 -1.08 -1.57 3.55
N THR A 74 0.24 -1.66 3.34
CA THR A 74 1.22 -2.05 4.35
C THR A 74 2.02 -0.87 4.86
N ASP A 75 2.26 0.14 4.00
CA ASP A 75 2.81 1.43 4.37
C ASP A 75 2.09 2.50 3.54
N ILE A 76 1.53 3.51 4.21
CA ILE A 76 0.80 4.58 3.51
C ILE A 76 1.73 5.44 2.66
N CYS A 77 3.00 5.56 3.06
CA CYS A 77 3.98 6.34 2.33
C CYS A 77 5.39 5.77 2.45
N LYS A 78 5.76 5.00 1.43
CA LYS A 78 7.08 4.39 1.28
C LYS A 78 7.85 5.09 0.18
N THR A 79 9.15 5.30 0.40
CA THR A 79 10.09 5.68 -0.65
C THR A 79 11.08 4.54 -0.87
N VAL A 80 11.29 4.18 -2.13
CA VAL A 80 12.24 3.15 -2.57
C VAL A 80 13.11 3.68 -3.70
N THR A 81 14.25 3.04 -3.92
CA THR A 81 15.12 3.31 -5.07
C THR A 81 15.40 2.05 -5.87
N GLY A 82 15.59 2.21 -7.18
CA GLY A 82 15.84 1.08 -8.06
C GLY A 82 15.91 1.45 -9.54
N VAL A 83 16.15 0.45 -10.39
CA VAL A 83 16.29 0.63 -11.84
C VAL A 83 15.03 0.12 -12.55
N ILE A 84 14.53 0.88 -13.52
CA ILE A 84 13.38 0.48 -14.33
C ILE A 84 13.78 -0.63 -15.31
N GLU A 85 13.22 -1.82 -15.16
CA GLU A 85 13.48 -2.96 -16.05
C GLU A 85 12.37 -3.19 -17.09
N GLU A 86 11.12 -2.85 -16.77
CA GLU A 86 9.97 -2.92 -17.69
C GLU A 86 9.03 -1.73 -17.52
N SER A 87 8.29 -1.39 -18.58
CA SER A 87 7.30 -0.30 -18.58
C SER A 87 6.25 -0.52 -19.67
N SER A 88 4.98 -0.64 -19.28
CA SER A 88 3.84 -0.83 -20.18
C SER A 88 2.57 -0.18 -19.65
N ALA A 89 1.68 0.21 -20.56
CA ALA A 89 0.33 0.63 -20.18
C ALA A 89 -0.55 -0.60 -19.91
N ASP A 90 -1.26 -0.59 -18.79
CA ASP A 90 -2.27 -1.59 -18.46
C ASP A 90 -3.67 -1.15 -18.95
N GLU A 91 -4.57 -2.12 -19.12
CA GLU A 91 -5.90 -1.85 -19.68
C GLU A 91 -6.75 -0.91 -18.82
N ASP A 92 -6.44 -0.81 -17.53
CA ASP A 92 -7.12 0.09 -16.60
C ASP A 92 -6.65 1.55 -16.69
N GLY A 93 -5.65 1.83 -17.52
CA GLY A 93 -5.10 3.16 -17.76
C GLY A 93 -3.84 3.45 -16.94
N ASP A 94 -3.41 2.55 -16.08
CA ASP A 94 -2.22 2.75 -15.27
C ASP A 94 -0.95 2.53 -16.11
N GLN A 95 0.14 3.21 -15.74
CA GLN A 95 1.46 2.83 -16.23
C GLN A 95 2.06 1.82 -15.27
N HIS A 96 2.15 0.57 -15.70
CA HIS A 96 2.81 -0.53 -15.01
C HIS A 96 4.30 -0.50 -15.29
N MET A 97 5.11 -0.55 -14.23
CA MET A 97 6.57 -0.66 -14.36
C MET A 97 7.11 -1.71 -13.40
N LEU A 98 8.22 -2.36 -13.79
CA LEU A 98 9.02 -3.19 -12.90
C LEU A 98 10.25 -2.42 -12.45
N LEU A 99 10.40 -2.31 -11.14
CA LEU A 99 11.50 -1.64 -10.47
C LEU A 99 12.38 -2.68 -9.78
N LYS A 100 13.57 -2.88 -10.31
CA LYS A 100 14.61 -3.63 -9.63
C LYS A 100 15.15 -2.80 -8.48
N LEU A 101 14.80 -3.20 -7.27
CA LEU A 101 15.20 -2.49 -6.06
C LEU A 101 16.72 -2.47 -5.88
N ASP A 102 17.22 -1.36 -5.35
CA ASP A 102 18.61 -1.30 -4.86
C ASP A 102 18.78 -2.25 -3.67
N ASN A 103 20.03 -2.72 -3.49
CA ASN A 103 20.40 -3.64 -2.42
C ASN A 103 19.96 -3.14 -1.04
N GLY A 104 19.40 -4.03 -0.23
CA GLY A 104 18.93 -3.75 1.13
C GLY A 104 17.44 -3.40 1.24
N GLN A 105 16.68 -3.48 0.15
CA GLN A 105 15.22 -3.26 0.09
C GLN A 105 14.45 -4.52 -0.32
N GLU A 106 15.11 -5.66 -0.48
CA GLU A 106 14.53 -6.89 -1.00
C GLU A 106 13.49 -7.50 -0.05
N ASP A 107 13.45 -7.06 1.21
CA ASP A 107 12.44 -7.43 2.19
C ASP A 107 11.03 -6.91 1.86
N LEU A 108 10.94 -5.93 0.95
CA LEU A 108 9.68 -5.42 0.42
C LEU A 108 9.02 -6.37 -0.59
N LEU A 109 9.77 -7.35 -1.12
CA LEU A 109 9.29 -8.24 -2.17
C LEU A 109 8.57 -9.45 -1.59
N THR A 110 7.43 -9.79 -2.20
CA THR A 110 6.79 -11.08 -1.89
C THR A 110 7.38 -12.20 -2.73
N LYS A 111 7.04 -13.45 -2.37
CA LYS A 111 7.35 -14.63 -3.20
C LYS A 111 6.78 -14.53 -4.61
N LYS A 112 5.70 -13.76 -4.83
CA LYS A 112 5.11 -13.58 -6.16
C LYS A 112 5.90 -12.57 -6.98
N ASN A 113 6.46 -11.51 -6.39
CA ASN A 113 7.42 -10.64 -7.08
C ASN A 113 8.58 -11.49 -7.63
N THR A 114 9.22 -12.29 -6.77
CA THR A 114 10.33 -13.18 -7.18
C THR A 114 9.95 -14.14 -8.31
N LYS A 115 8.76 -14.75 -8.24
CA LYS A 115 8.37 -15.82 -9.18
C LYS A 115 7.72 -15.34 -10.47
N LYS A 116 7.10 -14.16 -10.46
CA LYS A 116 6.23 -13.69 -11.55
C LYS A 116 6.62 -12.33 -12.10
N LYS A 117 7.45 -11.58 -11.37
CA LYS A 117 7.93 -10.24 -11.73
C LYS A 117 9.45 -10.17 -11.66
N GLN A 118 10.14 -11.28 -11.93
CA GLN A 118 11.60 -11.36 -12.06
C GLN A 118 12.41 -10.94 -10.82
N GLY A 119 11.77 -10.81 -9.65
CA GLY A 119 12.42 -10.27 -8.46
C GLY A 119 12.26 -8.76 -8.30
N ASP A 120 11.43 -8.12 -9.11
CA ASP A 120 11.21 -6.68 -9.09
C ASP A 120 9.95 -6.30 -8.32
N LEU A 121 9.96 -5.08 -7.79
CA LEU A 121 8.79 -4.45 -7.23
C LEU A 121 7.92 -3.91 -8.38
N VAL A 122 6.61 -4.14 -8.32
CA VAL A 122 5.68 -3.50 -9.26
C VAL A 122 5.48 -2.06 -8.80
N ILE A 123 5.47 -1.10 -9.71
CA ILE A 123 5.13 0.29 -9.40
C ILE A 123 4.13 0.81 -10.44
N GLU A 124 3.07 1.49 -10.00
CA GLU A 124 1.97 1.88 -10.88
C GLU A 124 1.62 3.37 -10.76
N ALA A 125 1.73 4.09 -11.88
CA ALA A 125 1.29 5.48 -11.99
C ALA A 125 -0.14 5.51 -12.53
N VAL A 126 -1.09 5.89 -11.67
CA VAL A 126 -2.53 5.80 -11.96
C VAL A 126 -2.97 6.65 -13.14
N CYS A 127 -3.81 6.13 -14.02
CA CYS A 127 -4.44 6.89 -15.11
C CYS A 127 -3.41 7.71 -15.95
N ALA A 128 -2.23 7.13 -16.19
CA ALA A 128 -1.21 7.71 -17.04
C ALA A 128 -1.55 7.55 -18.54
N ASN A 129 -2.41 6.60 -18.86
CA ASN A 129 -2.79 6.18 -20.20
C ASN A 129 -4.32 6.16 -20.37
N ASN A 130 -4.77 6.02 -21.63
CA ASN A 130 -6.20 5.83 -21.91
C ASN A 130 -6.63 4.43 -21.48
N THR A 131 -7.76 4.34 -20.77
CA THR A 131 -8.36 3.06 -20.36
C THR A 131 -8.89 2.32 -21.58
N THR A 132 -8.56 1.03 -21.73
CA THR A 132 -9.19 0.13 -22.71
C THR A 132 -10.19 -0.82 -22.06
N LEU A 133 -10.14 -0.94 -20.72
CA LEU A 133 -11.05 -1.74 -19.92
C LEU A 133 -12.32 -0.97 -19.55
N GLY A 134 -13.45 -1.33 -20.15
CA GLY A 134 -14.73 -0.65 -19.89
C GLY A 134 -15.22 -0.71 -18.43
N LYS A 135 -14.73 -1.68 -17.62
CA LYS A 135 -15.08 -1.80 -16.19
C LYS A 135 -14.49 -0.69 -15.32
N VAL A 136 -13.47 0.02 -15.80
CA VAL A 136 -12.86 1.16 -15.09
C VAL A 136 -13.87 2.30 -14.92
N GLY A 137 -14.84 2.41 -15.84
CA GLY A 137 -15.89 3.42 -15.79
C GLY A 137 -15.31 4.83 -15.77
N ASN A 138 -15.67 5.60 -14.73
CA ASN A 138 -15.27 7.00 -14.59
C ASN A 138 -14.05 7.20 -13.69
N THR A 139 -13.35 6.13 -13.31
CA THR A 139 -12.24 6.20 -12.32
C THR A 139 -11.21 7.24 -12.74
N CYS A 140 -10.78 7.27 -14.01
CA CYS A 140 -9.79 8.22 -14.50
C CYS A 140 -10.34 9.58 -14.97
N ASN A 141 -11.65 9.82 -14.89
CA ASN A 141 -12.25 11.00 -15.51
C ASN A 141 -11.80 12.31 -14.86
N GLY A 142 -11.36 13.25 -15.71
CA GLY A 142 -10.96 14.59 -15.29
C GLY A 142 -9.62 14.65 -14.55
N TYR A 143 -8.91 13.53 -14.45
CA TYR A 143 -7.55 13.51 -13.93
C TYR A 143 -6.52 13.63 -15.04
N ILE A 144 -5.44 14.33 -14.74
CA ILE A 144 -4.26 14.42 -15.60
C ILE A 144 -3.08 14.00 -14.74
N ASN A 145 -2.51 12.85 -15.07
CA ASN A 145 -1.33 12.34 -14.41
C ASN A 145 -0.13 13.30 -14.67
N LYS A 146 0.65 13.58 -13.62
CA LYS A 146 1.82 14.48 -13.65
C LYS A 146 3.17 13.76 -13.50
N ILE A 147 3.15 12.45 -13.28
CA ILE A 147 4.32 11.59 -13.22
C ILE A 147 4.96 11.54 -14.61
N GLN A 148 6.22 11.95 -14.69
CA GLN A 148 7.01 11.73 -15.89
C GLN A 148 7.48 10.27 -15.86
N ILE A 149 6.98 9.46 -16.79
CA ILE A 149 7.33 8.04 -16.84
C ILE A 149 8.82 7.91 -17.20
N PRO A 150 9.65 7.31 -16.33
CA PRO A 150 11.07 7.12 -16.57
C PRO A 150 11.30 6.12 -17.71
N LYS A 151 12.47 6.22 -18.33
CA LYS A 151 12.93 5.30 -19.38
C LYS A 151 13.45 4.00 -18.75
N LEU A 152 13.42 2.93 -19.54
CA LEU A 152 14.11 1.69 -19.20
C LEU A 152 15.59 1.96 -18.91
N GLY A 153 16.10 1.39 -17.82
CA GLY A 153 17.47 1.55 -17.34
C GLY A 153 17.73 2.81 -16.52
N GLU A 154 16.76 3.71 -16.35
CA GLU A 154 16.94 4.86 -15.44
C GLU A 154 16.88 4.40 -13.98
N HIS A 155 17.82 4.92 -13.17
CA HIS A 155 17.79 4.77 -11.73
C HIS A 155 16.87 5.84 -11.14
N VAL A 156 15.91 5.42 -10.33
CA VAL A 156 14.85 6.29 -9.84
C VAL A 156 14.68 6.15 -8.34
N LYS A 157 14.17 7.23 -7.73
CA LYS A 157 13.56 7.25 -6.41
C LYS A 157 12.06 7.37 -6.59
N VAL A 158 11.30 6.41 -6.04
CA VAL A 158 9.84 6.30 -6.18
C VAL A 158 9.21 6.46 -4.81
N THR A 159 8.18 7.29 -4.69
CA THR A 159 7.42 7.47 -3.47
C THR A 159 5.93 7.24 -3.73
N GLY A 160 5.28 6.47 -2.87
CA GLY A 160 3.84 6.18 -2.93
C GLY A 160 3.40 5.23 -1.83
N SER A 161 2.15 4.75 -1.90
CA SER A 161 1.66 3.75 -0.96
C SER A 161 2.22 2.37 -1.30
N LEU A 162 2.79 1.67 -0.33
CA LEU A 162 3.21 0.28 -0.47
C LEU A 162 2.04 -0.63 -0.12
N VAL A 163 1.69 -1.51 -1.05
CA VAL A 163 0.52 -2.37 -0.92
C VAL A 163 0.84 -3.80 -1.35
N ILE A 164 0.02 -4.74 -0.91
CA ILE A 164 -0.04 -6.09 -1.48
C ILE A 164 -1.30 -6.20 -2.33
N ASP A 165 -1.16 -6.55 -3.61
CA ASP A 165 -2.31 -6.86 -4.45
C ASP A 165 -2.82 -8.27 -4.08
N SER A 166 -3.96 -8.35 -3.40
CA SER A 166 -4.58 -9.62 -3.00
C SER A 166 -5.00 -10.51 -4.18
N HIS A 167 -5.21 -9.95 -5.37
CA HIS A 167 -5.55 -10.69 -6.57
C HIS A 167 -4.33 -11.43 -7.14
N ASN A 168 -3.20 -10.72 -7.26
CA ASN A 168 -2.00 -11.23 -7.92
C ASN A 168 -0.96 -11.83 -6.94
N GLY A 169 -0.90 -11.23 -5.76
CA GLY A 169 -0.07 -11.59 -4.60
C GLY A 169 1.31 -10.93 -4.56
N TRP A 170 1.63 -10.01 -5.47
CA TRP A 170 2.86 -9.22 -5.43
C TRP A 170 2.69 -7.94 -4.61
N ALA A 171 3.81 -7.45 -4.10
CA ALA A 171 3.94 -6.11 -3.53
C ALA A 171 4.12 -5.09 -4.64
N GLU A 172 3.58 -3.90 -4.41
CA GLU A 172 3.67 -2.78 -5.35
C GLU A 172 3.70 -1.41 -4.65
N ILE A 173 4.30 -0.41 -5.29
CA ILE A 173 4.00 1.00 -5.00
C ILE A 173 2.83 1.43 -5.87
N HIS A 174 1.64 1.52 -5.29
CA HIS A 174 0.41 1.92 -5.96
C HIS A 174 -0.50 2.65 -4.96
N PRO A 175 -0.87 3.93 -5.21
CA PRO A 175 -0.45 4.77 -6.34
C PRO A 175 0.92 5.41 -6.12
N ILE A 176 1.68 5.62 -7.20
CA ILE A 176 2.87 6.48 -7.18
C ILE A 176 2.45 7.94 -6.96
N THR A 177 2.98 8.57 -5.91
CA THR A 177 2.88 10.02 -5.67
C THR A 177 3.98 10.80 -6.39
N LYS A 178 5.19 10.26 -6.40
CA LYS A 178 6.37 10.93 -6.96
C LYS A 178 7.35 9.93 -7.54
N ILE A 179 7.95 10.30 -8.67
CA ILE A 179 9.12 9.62 -9.22
C ILE A 179 10.17 10.65 -9.60
N GLU A 180 11.43 10.36 -9.28
CA GLU A 180 12.56 11.21 -9.59
C GLU A 180 13.68 10.34 -10.17
N VAL A 181 14.16 10.65 -11.37
CA VAL A 181 15.40 10.07 -11.88
C VAL A 181 16.56 10.58 -11.04
N ILE A 182 17.36 9.66 -10.51
CA ILE A 182 18.53 9.93 -9.67
C ILE A 182 19.80 9.47 -10.40
N LYS A 183 20.94 10.06 -10.05
CA LYS A 183 22.24 9.82 -10.67
C LYS A 183 23.17 9.07 -9.74
#